data_AF-A0A9P6B7E3-F1
#
_entry.id   AF-A0A9P6B7E3-F1
#
_cell.length_a   1.000
_cell.length_b   1.000
_cell.length_c   1.000
_cell.angle_alpha   90.00
_cell.angle_beta   90.00
_cell.angle_gamma   90.00
#
_symmetry.space_group_name_H-M   'P 1'
#
loop_
_entity.id
_entity.type
_entity.pdbx_description
1 polymer ?
#
loop_
_entity_poly.entity_id
_entity_poly.type
_entity_poly.pdbx_seq_one_letter_code
_entity_poly.pdbx_strand_id
1 'polypeptide(L)'
;MGATFALGESVVANIRQTNDPLNGVAGGCAAGFLAGIRARSFPIALGSCVVLGGMIGTLDASGGKLTGDGRDVESKEQREKRRQSFFKHKEPPEPIASSQ
;
A
#
# COMPACT_ATOMS: atom_id res chain seq x y z
N MET A 1 -16.10 0.69 -6.18
CA MET A 1 -15.35 0.17 -5.02
C MET A 1 -13.84 0.20 -5.25
N GLY A 2 -13.31 -0.21 -6.41
CA GLY A 2 -11.86 -0.12 -6.70
C GLY A 2 -11.30 1.31 -6.72
N ALA A 3 -12.06 2.29 -7.24
CA ALA A 3 -11.64 3.70 -7.19
C ALA A 3 -11.48 4.23 -5.76
N THR A 4 -12.43 3.91 -4.87
CA THR A 4 -12.33 4.28 -3.45
C THR A 4 -11.21 3.58 -2.71
N PHE A 5 -10.88 2.35 -3.11
CA PHE A 5 -9.71 1.64 -2.59
C PHE A 5 -8.42 2.39 -2.95
N ALA A 6 -8.20 2.64 -4.25
CA ALA A 6 -7.00 3.33 -4.73
C ALA A 6 -6.88 4.77 -4.21
N LEU A 7 -8.00 5.49 -4.10
CA LEU A 7 -8.02 6.82 -3.50
C LEU A 7 -7.72 6.75 -1.99
N GLY A 8 -8.35 5.83 -1.25
CA GLY A 8 -8.10 5.67 0.18
C GLY A 8 -6.63 5.33 0.46
N GLU A 9 -6.07 4.40 -0.31
CA GLU A 9 -4.67 4.00 -0.18
C GLU A 9 -3.70 5.15 -0.51
N SER A 10 -3.92 5.86 -1.63
CA SER A 10 -3.04 6.96 -2.07
C SER A 10 -3.13 8.20 -1.17
N VAL A 11 -4.32 8.53 -0.65
CA VAL A 11 -4.49 9.64 0.30
C VAL A 11 -3.77 9.32 1.61
N VAL A 12 -3.93 8.10 2.14
CA VAL A 12 -3.26 7.70 3.39
C VAL A 12 -1.75 7.59 3.20
N ALA A 13 -1.29 7.07 2.06
CA ALA A 13 0.13 7.05 1.70
C ALA A 13 0.72 8.46 1.60
N ASN A 14 -0.01 9.41 1.01
CA ASN A 14 0.42 10.80 0.92
C ASN A 14 0.46 11.48 2.29
N ILE A 15 -0.52 11.24 3.16
CA ILE A 15 -0.55 11.83 4.51
C ILE A 15 0.61 11.30 5.36
N ARG A 16 0.89 10.00 5.28
CA ARG A 16 1.91 9.35 6.11
C ARG A 16 3.30 9.31 5.48
N GLN A 17 3.43 9.73 4.22
CA GLN A 17 4.68 9.68 3.44
C GLN A 17 5.37 8.30 3.51
N THR A 18 4.59 7.24 3.68
CA THR A 18 5.08 5.87 3.85
C THR A 18 4.23 4.94 2.99
N ASN A 19 4.86 3.91 2.43
CA ASN A 19 4.18 2.89 1.65
C ASN A 19 4.07 1.62 2.48
N ASP A 20 3.29 1.73 3.56
CA ASP A 20 3.06 0.66 4.51
C ASP A 20 1.77 -0.11 4.18
N PRO A 21 1.70 -1.37 4.63
CA PRO A 21 0.51 -2.20 4.45
C PRO A 21 -0.77 -1.67 5.08
N LEU A 22 -0.62 -0.82 6.08
CA LEU A 22 -1.71 -0.09 6.71
C LEU A 22 -2.47 0.83 5.73
N ASN A 23 -1.83 1.25 4.64
CA ASN A 23 -2.47 2.05 3.59
C ASN A 23 -3.50 1.20 2.82
N GLY A 24 -3.15 -0.06 2.50
CA GLY A 24 -4.05 -1.00 1.88
C GLY A 24 -5.23 -1.36 2.78
N VAL A 25 -4.99 -1.53 4.08
CA VAL A 25 -6.06 -1.74 5.08
C VAL A 25 -7.04 -0.55 5.09
N ALA A 26 -6.52 0.68 5.06
CA ALA A 26 -7.35 1.87 5.02
C ALA A 26 -8.14 1.99 3.71
N GLY A 27 -7.53 1.66 2.57
CA GLY A 27 -8.22 1.55 1.28
C GLY A 27 -9.31 0.48 1.28
N GLY A 28 -9.03 -0.68 1.89
CA GLY A 28 -9.95 -1.81 2.05
C GLY A 28 -11.16 -1.47 2.91
N CYS A 29 -10.95 -0.82 4.05
CA CYS A 29 -12.02 -0.31 4.89
C CYS A 29 -12.85 0.76 4.16
N ALA A 30 -12.22 1.71 3.47
CA ALA A 30 -12.92 2.76 2.72
C ALA A 30 -13.79 2.17 1.58
N ALA A 31 -13.28 1.18 0.86
CA ALA A 31 -14.01 0.48 -0.19
C ALA A 31 -15.17 -0.35 0.38
N GLY A 32 -14.97 -1.02 1.52
CA GLY A 32 -16.02 -1.76 2.22
C GLY A 32 -17.11 -0.86 2.76
N PHE A 33 -16.72 0.24 3.40
CA PHE A 33 -17.65 1.24 3.89
C PHE A 33 -18.53 1.81 2.77
N LEU A 34 -17.95 2.11 1.60
CA LEU A 34 -18.73 2.53 0.44
C LEU A 34 -19.72 1.44 -0.04
N ALA A 35 -19.33 0.17 0.01
CA ALA A 35 -20.22 -0.94 -0.31
C ALA A 35 -21.41 -1.04 0.68
N GLY A 36 -21.17 -0.80 1.97
CA GLY A 36 -22.26 -0.76 2.96
C GLY A 36 -23.14 0.49 2.88
N ILE A 37 -22.58 1.65 2.52
CA ILE A 37 -23.38 2.84 2.19
C ILE A 37 -24.29 2.54 0.99
N ARG A 38 -23.77 1.86 -0.04
CA ARG A 38 -24.57 1.44 -1.20
C ARG A 38 -25.73 0.54 -0.80
N ALA A 39 -25.55 -0.28 0.24
CA ALA A 39 -26.57 -1.12 0.86
C ALA A 39 -27.50 -0.39 1.86
N ARG A 40 -27.33 0.93 2.05
CA ARG A 40 -28.14 1.79 2.95
C ARG A 40 -28.20 1.29 4.40
N SER A 41 -27.11 0.70 4.88
CA SER A 41 -27.06 0.12 6.22
C SER A 41 -25.75 0.44 6.92
N PHE A 42 -25.85 1.21 8.01
CA PHE A 42 -24.72 1.52 8.88
C PHE A 42 -24.02 0.29 9.48
N PRO A 43 -24.72 -0.74 10.00
CA PRO A 43 -24.05 -1.93 10.49
C PRO A 43 -23.34 -2.70 9.37
N ILE A 44 -23.92 -2.74 8.17
CA ILE A 44 -23.23 -3.34 7.01
C ILE A 44 -22.00 -2.51 6.63
N ALA A 45 -22.04 -1.19 6.70
CA ALA A 45 -20.89 -0.33 6.39
C ALA A 45 -19.72 -0.55 7.35
N LEU A 46 -19.98 -0.62 8.65
CA LEU A 46 -18.95 -0.92 9.65
C LEU A 46 -18.46 -2.38 9.55
N GLY A 47 -19.39 -3.33 9.41
CA GLY A 47 -19.04 -4.75 9.27
C GLY A 47 -18.20 -5.01 8.03
N SER A 48 -18.58 -4.44 6.88
CA SER A 48 -17.82 -4.58 5.64
C SER A 48 -16.47 -3.86 5.66
N CYS A 49 -16.35 -2.71 6.35
CA CYS A 49 -15.05 -2.08 6.58
C CYS A 49 -14.12 -3.00 7.37
N VAL A 50 -14.58 -3.59 8.49
CA VAL A 50 -13.75 -4.48 9.31
C VAL A 50 -13.41 -5.76 8.56
N VAL A 51 -14.37 -6.36 7.84
CA VAL A 51 -14.14 -7.59 7.08
C VAL A 51 -13.17 -7.36 5.91
N LEU A 52 -13.38 -6.33 5.09
CA LEU A 52 -12.51 -6.06 3.94
C LEU A 52 -11.17 -5.47 4.35
N GLY A 53 -11.14 -4.57 5.34
CA GLY A 53 -9.90 -4.07 5.92
C GLY A 53 -9.10 -5.19 6.59
N GLY A 54 -9.77 -6.09 7.32
CA GLY A 54 -9.18 -7.29 7.90
C GLY A 54 -8.64 -8.23 6.84
N MET A 55 -9.41 -8.49 5.78
CA MET A 55 -8.97 -9.35 4.67
C MET A 55 -7.76 -8.76 3.93
N ILE A 56 -7.73 -7.45 3.67
CA ILE A 56 -6.55 -6.80 3.09
C ILE A 56 -5.37 -6.86 4.07
N GLY A 57 -5.62 -6.66 5.37
CA GLY A 57 -4.58 -6.76 6.40
C GLY A 57 -4.00 -8.17 6.53
N THR A 58 -4.82 -9.22 6.41
CA THR A 58 -4.33 -10.60 6.40
C THR A 58 -3.60 -10.94 5.12
N LEU A 59 -4.09 -10.46 3.96
CA LEU A 59 -3.39 -10.62 2.69
C LEU A 59 -2.03 -9.94 2.73
N ASP A 60 -1.96 -8.77 3.33
CA ASP A 60 -0.71 -8.07 3.49
C ASP A 60 0.25 -8.78 4.46
N ALA A 61 -0.25 -9.21 5.63
CA ALA A 61 0.53 -10.02 6.56
C ALA A 61 1.05 -11.32 5.92
N SER A 62 0.34 -11.85 4.91
CA SER A 62 0.75 -13.02 4.13
C SER A 62 1.73 -12.70 2.98
N GLY A 63 2.16 -11.45 2.83
CA GLY A 63 3.12 -11.02 1.81
C GLY A 63 2.52 -10.22 0.64
N GLY A 64 1.27 -9.76 0.77
CA GLY A 64 0.62 -8.81 -0.14
C GLY A 64 0.36 -9.32 -1.55
N LYS A 65 0.37 -10.63 -1.79
CA LYS A 65 0.39 -11.22 -3.15
C LYS A 65 -0.58 -12.40 -3.26
N LEU A 66 -1.59 -12.27 -4.11
CA LEU A 66 -2.53 -13.35 -4.48
C LEU A 66 -2.01 -14.23 -5.64
N THR A 67 -1.02 -13.76 -6.38
CA THR A 67 -0.34 -14.48 -7.47
C THR A 67 1.15 -14.41 -7.21
N GLY A 68 1.82 -15.57 -7.22
CA GLY A 68 3.20 -15.79 -6.75
C GLY A 68 4.31 -15.18 -7.60
N ASP A 69 4.19 -13.92 -8.00
CA ASP A 69 5.26 -13.20 -8.66
C ASP A 69 5.19 -11.70 -8.37
N GLY A 70 6.00 -11.27 -7.41
CA GLY A 70 5.90 -9.98 -6.75
C GLY A 70 6.38 -8.75 -7.52
N ARG A 71 6.33 -8.74 -8.85
CA ARG A 71 7.03 -7.76 -9.68
C ARG A 71 6.37 -6.38 -9.79
N ASP A 72 5.09 -6.26 -9.45
CA ASP A 72 4.29 -5.09 -9.85
C ASP A 72 3.66 -4.28 -8.69
N VAL A 73 3.79 -4.77 -7.44
CA VAL A 73 3.23 -4.11 -6.23
C VAL A 73 4.30 -3.88 -5.15
N GLU A 74 5.57 -3.84 -5.54
CA GLU A 74 6.62 -3.32 -4.65
C GLU A 74 6.57 -1.79 -4.71
N SER A 75 6.60 -1.14 -3.55
CA SER A 75 6.91 0.30 -3.43
C SER A 75 8.11 0.61 -4.34
N LYS A 76 8.08 1.73 -5.07
CA LYS A 76 9.15 2.07 -6.05
C LYS A 76 10.55 1.87 -5.46
N GLU A 77 10.71 2.19 -4.17
CA GLU A 77 11.93 1.97 -3.38
C GLU A 77 12.37 0.50 -3.27
N GLN A 78 11.44 -0.43 -3.08
CA GLN A 78 11.74 -1.85 -2.92
C GLN A 78 12.12 -2.46 -4.27
N ARG A 79 11.39 -2.04 -5.32
CA ARG A 79 11.70 -2.37 -6.73
C ARG A 79 13.05 -1.82 -7.15
N GLU A 80 13.43 -0.64 -6.66
CA GLU A 80 14.74 -0.02 -6.83
C GLU A 80 15.82 -0.73 -6.02
N LYS A 81 15.60 -1.05 -4.75
CA LYS A 81 16.51 -1.85 -3.90
C LYS A 81 16.78 -3.23 -4.50
N ARG A 82 15.77 -3.86 -5.11
CA ARG A 82 15.90 -5.14 -5.84
C ARG A 82 16.64 -4.98 -7.17
N ARG A 83 16.40 -3.89 -7.91
CA ARG A 83 17.18 -3.55 -9.12
C ARG A 83 18.65 -3.31 -8.75
N GLN A 84 18.90 -2.61 -7.65
CA GLN A 84 20.25 -2.33 -7.14
C GLN A 84 20.95 -3.59 -6.60
N SER A 85 20.21 -4.54 -6.02
CA SER A 85 20.80 -5.81 -5.57
C SER A 85 21.06 -6.80 -6.72
N PHE A 86 20.29 -6.72 -7.81
CA PHE A 86 20.54 -7.51 -9.03
C PHE A 86 21.58 -6.88 -9.96
N PHE A 87 21.68 -5.55 -10.02
CA PHE A 87 22.73 -4.84 -10.77
C PHE A 87 23.84 -4.38 -9.82
N LYS A 88 24.90 -5.18 -9.75
CA LYS A 88 26.16 -4.83 -9.09
C LYS A 88 26.77 -3.59 -9.78
N HIS A 89 26.54 -2.38 -9.27
CA HIS A 89 27.29 -1.17 -9.63
C HIS A 89 27.58 -0.32 -8.38
N LYS A 90 28.75 0.33 -8.42
CA LYS A 90 29.51 0.96 -7.34
C LYS A 90 28.71 1.99 -6.53
N GLU A 91 29.07 2.10 -5.25
CA GLU A 91 28.61 3.13 -4.31
C GLU A 91 28.64 4.52 -4.97
N PRO A 92 27.61 5.38 -4.75
CA PRO A 92 27.64 6.76 -5.20
C PRO A 92 28.77 7.53 -4.48
N PRO A 93 29.56 8.34 -5.18
CA PRO A 93 30.64 9.10 -4.54
C PRO A 93 30.05 10.10 -3.53
N GLU A 94 30.71 10.17 -2.38
CA GLU A 94 30.40 11.04 -1.25
C GLU A 94 30.22 12.51 -1.70
N PRO A 95 29.27 13.26 -1.11
CA PRO A 95 29.13 14.67 -1.39
C PRO A 95 30.38 15.39 -0.89
N ILE A 96 31.16 15.94 -1.82
CA ILE A 96 32.30 16.80 -1.55
C ILE A 96 31.76 18.11 -0.96
N ALA A 97 31.60 18.14 0.35
CA ALA A 97 31.42 19.37 1.11
C ALA A 97 32.79 19.87 1.58
N SER A 98 33.40 20.79 0.83
CA SER A 98 34.37 21.78 1.34
C SER A 98 34.95 22.68 0.23
N SER A 99 34.54 23.95 0.20
CA SER A 99 35.38 25.16 0.05
C SER A 99 34.61 26.30 -0.60
N GLN A 100 34.00 27.14 0.24
CA GLN A 100 34.21 28.58 0.18
C GLN A 100 34.68 29.02 1.56
#